data_AF-A0A1B9JXL2-F1
#
_entry.id   AF-A0A1B9JXL2-F1
#
_cell.length_a   1.000
_cell.length_b   1.000
_cell.length_c   1.000
_cell.angle_alpha   90.00
_cell.angle_beta   90.00
_cell.angle_gamma   90.00
#
_symmetry.space_group_name_H-M   'P 1'
#
loop_
_entity.id
_entity.type
_entity.pdbx_description
1 polymer ?
#
loop_
_entity_poly.entity_id
_entity_poly.type
_entity_poly.pdbx_seq_one_letter_code
_entity_poly.pdbx_strand_id
1 'polypeptide(L)'
;MNGKDEDIIRMSQQMGQALPDKIRNKPELDEHLEFYYQAFLDLDTTRSHMMVATPISWLSIIEYARFYQLDNEDTNDFVYLIREMDKVNLKHVNRAFKSKN
;
A
#
# COMPACT_ATOMS: atom_id res chain seq x y z
N MET A 1 -1.33 -8.54 -14.89
CA MET A 1 -0.28 -9.32 -14.19
C MET A 1 1.09 -8.72 -14.53
N ASN A 2 2.04 -8.66 -13.59
CA ASN A 2 3.37 -8.10 -13.85
C ASN A 2 4.25 -9.18 -14.49
N GLY A 3 5.11 -8.84 -15.47
CA GLY A 3 5.93 -9.83 -16.20
C GLY A 3 6.84 -10.68 -15.30
N LYS A 4 7.19 -10.18 -14.11
CA LYS A 4 7.95 -10.94 -13.09
C LYS A 4 7.13 -12.04 -12.41
N ASP A 5 5.82 -11.84 -12.25
CA ASP A 5 4.94 -12.83 -11.63
C ASP A 5 4.78 -14.04 -12.58
N GLU A 6 4.72 -13.80 -13.88
CA GLU A 6 4.61 -14.83 -14.93
C GLU A 6 5.85 -15.73 -15.00
N ASP A 7 7.06 -15.15 -14.89
CA ASP A 7 8.30 -15.91 -14.85
C ASP A 7 8.40 -16.83 -13.61
N ILE A 8 7.93 -16.35 -12.45
CA ILE A 8 7.91 -17.15 -11.22
C ILE A 8 6.89 -18.29 -11.34
N ILE A 9 5.71 -18.04 -11.90
CA ILE A 9 4.68 -19.07 -12.15
C ILE A 9 5.24 -20.16 -13.08
N ARG A 10 5.88 -19.76 -14.18
CA ARG A 10 6.50 -20.68 -15.15
C ARG A 10 7.57 -21.57 -14.50
N MET A 11 8.42 -20.97 -13.67
CA MET A 11 9.49 -21.71 -12.98
C MET A 11 8.95 -22.70 -11.95
N SER A 12 7.94 -22.31 -11.15
CA SER A 12 7.30 -23.21 -10.19
C SER A 12 6.60 -24.40 -10.87
N GLN A 13 5.96 -24.17 -12.03
CA GLN A 13 5.35 -25.23 -12.84
C GLN A 13 6.40 -26.21 -13.39
N GLN A 14 7.53 -25.69 -13.89
CA GLN A 14 8.63 -26.53 -14.40
C GLN A 14 9.30 -27.38 -13.31
N MET A 15 9.38 -26.85 -12.09
CA MET A 15 9.99 -27.53 -10.95
C MET A 15 9.01 -28.44 -10.18
N GLY A 16 7.73 -28.50 -10.58
CA GLY A 16 6.69 -29.24 -9.86
C GLY A 16 6.46 -28.75 -8.43
N GLN A 17 6.83 -27.49 -8.15
CA GLN A 17 6.69 -26.89 -6.81
C GLN A 17 5.40 -26.08 -6.72
N ALA A 18 4.85 -25.99 -5.51
CA ALA A 18 3.71 -25.14 -5.25
C ALA A 18 4.04 -23.66 -5.54
N LEU A 19 3.05 -22.91 -6.03
CA LEU A 19 3.19 -21.47 -6.24
C LEU A 19 3.58 -20.78 -4.92
N PRO A 20 4.56 -19.86 -4.95
CA PRO A 20 4.93 -19.11 -3.76
C PRO A 20 3.73 -18.36 -3.18
N ASP A 21 3.65 -18.32 -1.85
CA ASP A 21 2.54 -17.69 -1.12
C ASP A 21 2.29 -16.23 -1.52
N LYS A 22 3.32 -15.51 -1.96
CA LYS A 22 3.22 -14.12 -2.45
C LYS A 22 2.41 -13.97 -3.73
N ILE A 23 2.39 -14.99 -4.59
CA ILE A 23 1.58 -15.02 -5.82
C ILE A 23 0.23 -15.66 -5.52
N ARG A 24 0.23 -16.77 -4.77
CA ARG A 24 -1.00 -17.50 -4.45
C ARG A 24 -2.00 -16.68 -3.62
N ASN A 25 -1.51 -15.89 -2.66
CA ASN A 25 -2.35 -15.10 -1.76
C ASN A 25 -2.39 -13.62 -2.17
N LYS A 26 -2.06 -13.30 -3.43
CA LYS A 26 -2.14 -11.93 -3.92
C LYS A 26 -3.62 -11.52 -3.97
N PRO A 27 -4.06 -10.48 -3.22
CA PRO A 27 -5.44 -10.05 -3.28
C PRO A 27 -5.73 -9.41 -4.64
N GLU A 28 -6.90 -9.69 -5.20
CA GLU A 28 -7.46 -8.89 -6.29
C GLU A 28 -8.08 -7.63 -5.68
N LEU A 29 -7.65 -6.47 -6.17
CA LEU A 29 -8.16 -5.20 -5.72
C LEU A 29 -9.40 -4.86 -6.55
N ASP A 30 -10.50 -4.60 -5.88
CA ASP A 30 -11.72 -4.10 -6.52
C ASP A 30 -11.43 -2.74 -7.19
N GLU A 31 -12.06 -2.48 -8.33
CA GLU A 31 -11.85 -1.23 -9.10
C GLU A 31 -12.17 0.02 -8.27
N HIS A 32 -13.12 -0.07 -7.34
CA HIS A 32 -13.47 1.02 -6.43
C HIS A 32 -12.42 1.26 -5.34
N LEU A 33 -11.52 0.29 -5.10
CA LEU A 33 -10.43 0.40 -4.13
C LEU A 33 -9.12 0.90 -4.74
N GLU A 34 -9.01 0.89 -6.07
CA GLU A 34 -7.81 1.33 -6.79
C GLU A 34 -7.47 2.79 -6.47
N PHE A 35 -8.48 3.67 -6.42
CA PHE A 35 -8.29 5.08 -6.07
C PHE A 35 -7.58 5.26 -4.72
N TYR A 36 -8.09 4.60 -3.68
CA TYR A 36 -7.51 4.69 -2.33
C TYR A 36 -6.09 4.13 -2.28
N TYR A 37 -5.84 3.03 -2.99
CA TYR A 37 -4.52 2.43 -3.04
C TYR A 37 -3.50 3.34 -3.74
N GLN A 38 -3.84 3.91 -4.90
CA GLN A 38 -2.97 4.85 -5.60
C GLN A 38 -2.72 6.10 -4.75
N ALA A 39 -3.76 6.65 -4.13
CA ALA A 39 -3.63 7.80 -3.24
C ALA A 39 -2.70 7.52 -2.06
N PHE A 40 -2.76 6.32 -1.47
CA PHE A 40 -1.84 5.90 -0.43
C PHE A 40 -0.39 5.90 -0.92
N LEU A 41 -0.12 5.36 -2.13
CA LEU A 41 1.23 5.33 -2.69
C LEU A 41 1.77 6.75 -2.90
N ASP A 42 0.97 7.66 -3.46
CA ASP A 42 1.34 9.06 -3.64
C ASP A 42 1.64 9.74 -2.30
N LEU A 43 0.74 9.59 -1.33
CA LEU A 43 0.85 10.19 -0.01
C LEU A 43 2.02 9.61 0.80
N ASP A 44 2.41 8.36 0.58
CA ASP A 44 3.57 7.77 1.24
C ASP A 44 4.87 8.49 0.84
N THR A 45 4.94 9.00 -0.39
CA THR A 45 6.11 9.74 -0.89
C THR A 45 6.33 11.08 -0.20
N THR A 46 5.30 11.65 0.46
CA THR A 46 5.40 12.98 1.09
C THR A 46 6.12 12.95 2.44
N ARG A 47 6.61 11.78 2.86
CA ARG A 47 7.13 11.53 4.21
C ARG A 47 8.66 11.56 4.19
N SER A 48 9.25 12.16 5.22
CA SER A 48 10.70 12.08 5.44
C SER A 48 11.01 10.83 6.28
N HIS A 49 11.67 9.84 5.66
CA HIS A 49 12.06 8.58 6.31
C HIS A 49 13.47 8.63 6.92
N MET A 50 13.85 9.71 7.62
CA MET A 50 15.23 9.86 8.09
C MET A 50 15.67 8.82 9.13
N MET A 51 14.88 8.55 10.17
CA MET A 51 15.29 7.66 11.29
C MET A 51 14.16 6.84 11.90
N VAL A 52 12.90 7.27 11.72
CA VAL A 52 11.72 6.64 12.33
C VAL A 52 10.59 6.64 11.31
N ALA A 53 9.81 5.57 11.26
CA ALA A 53 8.59 5.52 10.46
C ALA A 53 7.55 6.46 11.10
N THR A 54 7.21 7.56 10.41
CA THR A 54 6.27 8.60 10.87
C THR A 54 4.96 8.54 10.10
N PRO A 55 3.79 8.81 10.72
CA PRO A 55 2.47 8.79 10.07
C PRO A 55 2.34 9.79 8.90
N ILE A 56 1.46 9.51 7.93
CA ILE A 56 1.15 10.45 6.83
C ILE A 56 0.55 11.69 7.49
N SER A 57 1.02 12.87 7.09
CA SER A 57 0.47 14.14 7.58
C SER A 57 -1.02 14.20 7.27
N TRP A 58 -1.83 14.51 8.28
CA TRP A 58 -3.27 14.71 8.06
C TRP A 58 -3.52 15.81 7.02
N LEU A 59 -2.72 16.87 7.05
CA LEU A 59 -2.84 17.96 6.08
C LEU A 59 -2.66 17.47 4.65
N SER A 60 -1.66 16.61 4.39
CA SER A 60 -1.44 16.04 3.06
C SER A 60 -2.62 15.20 2.60
N ILE A 61 -3.24 14.42 3.49
CA ILE A 61 -4.44 13.64 3.18
C ILE A 61 -5.60 14.57 2.79
N ILE A 62 -5.82 15.63 3.56
CA ILE A 62 -6.90 16.60 3.30
C ILE A 62 -6.64 17.43 2.04
N GLU A 63 -5.39 17.76 1.74
CA GLU A 63 -5.02 18.44 0.49
C GLU A 63 -5.23 17.53 -0.72
N TYR A 64 -4.93 16.24 -0.60
CA TYR A 64 -5.22 15.25 -1.65
C TYR A 64 -6.73 15.14 -1.88
N ALA A 65 -7.53 14.98 -0.82
CA ALA A 65 -8.99 14.93 -0.92
C ALA A 65 -9.57 16.21 -1.56
N ARG A 66 -9.05 17.38 -1.19
CA ARG A 66 -9.44 18.67 -1.80
C ARG A 66 -9.05 18.76 -3.27
N PHE A 67 -7.87 18.28 -3.65
CA PHE A 67 -7.41 18.29 -5.04
C PHE A 67 -8.34 17.45 -5.94
N TYR A 68 -8.78 16.29 -5.45
CA TYR A 68 -9.75 15.42 -6.14
C TYR A 68 -11.21 15.86 -5.95
N GLN A 69 -11.46 16.96 -5.22
CA GLN A 69 -12.80 17.53 -4.98
C GLN A 69 -13.77 16.53 -4.35
N LEU A 70 -13.27 15.67 -3.45
CA LEU A 70 -14.11 14.78 -2.66
C LEU A 70 -15.07 15.61 -1.80
N ASP A 71 -16.30 15.13 -1.66
CA ASP A 71 -17.24 15.76 -0.74
C ASP A 71 -16.92 15.42 0.72
N ASN A 72 -17.74 15.90 1.66
CA ASN A 72 -17.48 15.71 3.08
C ASN A 72 -17.58 14.24 3.52
N GLU A 73 -18.49 13.46 2.92
CA GLU A 73 -18.69 12.05 3.28
C GLU A 73 -17.52 11.23 2.73
N ASP A 74 -17.24 11.39 1.44
CA ASP A 74 -16.12 10.74 0.76
C ASP A 74 -14.77 11.12 1.39
N THR A 75 -14.60 12.37 1.83
CA THR A 75 -13.38 12.80 2.51
C THR A 75 -13.19 12.07 3.85
N ASN A 76 -14.26 11.82 4.60
CA ASN A 76 -14.16 11.10 5.86
C ASN A 76 -13.73 9.65 5.64
N ASP A 77 -14.33 8.98 4.64
CA ASP A 77 -14.00 7.62 4.26
C ASP A 77 -12.57 7.52 3.71
N PHE A 78 -12.17 8.48 2.86
CA PHE A 78 -10.82 8.60 2.36
C PHE A 78 -9.80 8.73 3.50
N VAL A 79 -10.04 9.63 4.46
CA VAL A 79 -9.16 9.80 5.61
C VAL A 79 -9.07 8.50 6.42
N TYR A 80 -10.19 7.83 6.65
CA TYR A 80 -10.23 6.58 7.39
C TYR A 80 -9.42 5.47 6.69
N LEU A 81 -9.65 5.26 5.39
CA LEU A 81 -8.98 4.22 4.61
C LEU A 81 -7.47 4.46 4.50
N ILE A 82 -7.05 5.70 4.23
CA ILE A 82 -5.62 6.06 4.20
C ILE A 82 -4.97 5.81 5.56
N ARG A 83 -5.65 6.09 6.68
CA ARG A 83 -5.13 5.86 8.03
C ARG A 83 -4.95 4.39 8.37
N GLU A 84 -5.90 3.53 8.00
CA GLU A 84 -5.76 2.09 8.28
C GLU A 84 -4.70 1.44 7.40
N MET A 85 -4.56 1.83 6.12
CA MET A 85 -3.44 1.39 5.28
C MET A 85 -2.10 1.84 5.87
N ASP A 86 -2.01 3.10 6.27
CA ASP A 86 -0.80 3.67 6.84
C ASP A 86 -0.35 2.94 8.11
N LYS A 87 -1.28 2.67 9.01
CA LYS A 87 -1.02 1.92 10.25
C LYS A 87 -0.44 0.54 9.99
N VAL A 88 -0.88 -0.16 8.95
CA VAL A 88 -0.32 -1.45 8.55
C VAL A 88 1.07 -1.28 7.95
N ASN A 89 1.28 -0.30 7.07
CA ASN A 89 2.59 -0.02 6.49
C ASN A 89 3.63 0.32 7.56
N LEU A 90 3.30 1.20 8.51
CA LEU A 90 4.18 1.57 9.62
C LEU A 90 4.59 0.37 10.47
N LYS A 91 3.68 -0.59 10.72
CA LYS A 91 4.04 -1.84 11.43
C LYS A 91 5.06 -2.65 10.63
N HIS A 92 4.89 -2.75 9.32
CA HIS A 92 5.79 -3.49 8.44
C HIS A 92 7.19 -2.83 8.39
N VAL A 93 7.23 -1.52 8.14
CA VAL A 93 8.46 -0.74 8.07
C VAL A 93 9.22 -0.77 9.40
N ASN A 94 8.53 -0.57 10.54
CA ASN A 94 9.15 -0.66 11.85
C ASN A 94 9.73 -2.05 12.16
N ARG A 95 9.05 -3.12 11.72
CA ARG A 95 9.59 -4.49 11.85
C ARG A 95 10.89 -4.65 11.06
N ALA A 96 10.93 -4.14 9.82
CA ALA A 96 12.11 -4.20 8.97
C ALA A 96 13.30 -3.40 9.55
N PHE A 97 13.04 -2.24 10.17
CA PHE A 97 14.08 -1.49 10.89
C PHE A 97 14.60 -2.25 12.10
N LYS A 98 13.72 -2.83 12.93
CA LYS A 98 14.11 -3.64 14.10
C LYS A 98 14.92 -4.88 13.74
N SER A 99 14.70 -5.50 12.59
CA SER A 99 15.48 -6.67 12.16
C SER A 99 16.89 -6.34 11.66
N LYS A 100 17.20 -5.08 11.40
CA LYS A 100 18.49 -4.62 10.86
C LYS A 100 19.45 -4.08 11.93
N ASN A 101 18.95 -3.83 13.14
CA ASN A 101 19.72 -3.40 14.32
C ASN A 101 19.86 -4.56 15.29
#